data_AF-A0A1F5GUW4-F1
#
_entry.id   AF-A0A1F5GUW4-F1
#
_cell.length_a   1.000
_cell.length_b   1.000
_cell.length_c   1.000
_cell.angle_alpha   90.00
_cell.angle_beta   90.00
_cell.angle_gamma   90.00
#
_symmetry.space_group_name_H-M   'P 1'
#
loop_
_entity.id
_entity.type
_entity.pdbx_description
1 polymer ?
#
loop_
_entity_poly.entity_id
_entity_poly.type
_entity_poly.pdbx_seq_one_letter_code
_entity_poly.pdbx_strand_id
1 'polypeptide(L)' 'MTPLPKKKHAKSRTKIRQAALKYKMPHLVKCSNCSQLKFTHQVCTKCGYYKGVKQQIKIKESKK' A
#
# COMPACT_ATOMS: atom_id res chain seq x y z
N MET A 1 -39.99 -3.34 -3.12
CA MET A 1 -39.36 -4.68 -3.06
C MET A 1 -37.92 -4.53 -3.48
N THR A 2 -36.95 -4.94 -2.66
CA THR A 2 -35.51 -4.84 -3.00
C THR A 2 -35.11 -5.93 -4.01
N PRO A 3 -34.17 -5.66 -4.93
CA PRO A 3 -33.70 -6.67 -5.86
C PRO A 3 -33.03 -7.83 -5.09
N LEU A 4 -33.57 -9.05 -5.23
CA LEU A 4 -33.03 -10.25 -4.60
C LEU A 4 -32.39 -11.17 -5.67
N PRO A 5 -31.22 -11.78 -5.41
CA PRO A 5 -30.65 -12.76 -6.31
C PRO A 5 -31.61 -13.94 -6.49
N LYS A 6 -31.97 -14.25 -7.75
CA LYS A 6 -32.90 -15.34 -8.08
C LYS A 6 -32.39 -16.73 -7.64
N LYS A 7 -31.08 -16.95 -7.65
CA LYS A 7 -30.40 -18.20 -7.25
C LYS A 7 -29.03 -17.90 -6.64
N LYS A 8 -28.50 -18.86 -5.89
CA LYS A 8 -27.12 -18.82 -5.37
C LYS A 8 -26.12 -18.87 -6.53
N HIS A 9 -25.09 -18.02 -6.48
CA HIS A 9 -23.98 -18.08 -7.44
C HIS A 9 -23.16 -19.37 -7.26
N ALA A 10 -22.80 -20.00 -8.39
CA ALA A 10 -21.93 -21.17 -8.40
C ALA A 10 -20.55 -20.85 -7.80
N LYS A 11 -19.92 -21.86 -7.17
CA LYS A 11 -18.57 -21.72 -6.58
C LYS A 11 -17.52 -21.25 -7.60
N SER A 12 -17.64 -21.66 -8.87
CA SER A 12 -16.75 -21.20 -9.95
C SER A 12 -16.87 -19.69 -10.18
N ARG A 13 -18.11 -19.18 -10.32
CA ARG A 13 -18.38 -17.75 -10.54
C ARG A 13 -17.85 -16.88 -9.40
N THR A 14 -18.04 -17.31 -8.15
CA THR A 14 -17.54 -16.55 -7.00
C THR A 14 -16.01 -16.53 -6.93
N LYS A 15 -15.36 -17.66 -7.23
CA LYS A 15 -13.88 -17.75 -7.29
C LYS A 15 -13.28 -16.90 -8.40
N ILE A 16 -13.86 -16.92 -9.61
CA ILE A 16 -13.41 -16.08 -10.73
C ILE A 16 -13.51 -14.60 -10.36
N ARG A 17 -14.64 -14.18 -9.76
CA ARG A 17 -14.82 -12.80 -9.30
C ARG A 17 -13.78 -12.40 -8.25
N GLN A 18 -13.49 -13.27 -7.29
CA GLN A 18 -12.47 -13.00 -6.27
C GLN A 18 -11.05 -12.96 -6.84
N ALA A 19 -10.75 -13.81 -7.82
CA ALA A 19 -9.44 -13.87 -8.45
C ALA A 19 -9.07 -12.58 -9.20
N ALA A 20 -10.04 -11.75 -9.58
CA ALA A 20 -9.78 -10.43 -10.17
C ALA A 20 -9.33 -9.39 -9.13
N LEU A 21 -9.63 -9.60 -7.84
CA LEU A 21 -9.32 -8.67 -6.75
C LEU A 21 -7.91 -8.93 -6.20
N LYS A 22 -6.89 -8.72 -7.02
CA LYS A 22 -5.47 -8.90 -6.61
C LYS A 22 -4.86 -7.59 -6.14
N TYR A 23 -4.22 -7.62 -4.97
CA TYR A 23 -3.42 -6.49 -4.49
C TYR A 23 -2.06 -6.47 -5.20
N LYS A 24 -1.62 -5.27 -5.60
CA LYS A 24 -0.28 -5.06 -6.14
C LYS A 24 0.65 -4.64 -5.01
N MET A 25 1.87 -5.17 -5.00
CA MET A 25 2.89 -4.72 -4.07
C MET A 25 3.29 -3.27 -4.39
N PRO A 26 3.47 -2.42 -3.37
CA PRO A 26 3.94 -1.06 -3.60
C PRO A 26 5.39 -1.05 -4.05
N HIS A 27 5.76 -0.05 -4.86
CA HIS A 27 7.13 0.18 -5.28
C HIS A 27 7.94 0.82 -4.15
N LEU A 28 8.95 0.09 -3.69
CA LEU A 28 9.89 0.53 -2.66
C LEU A 28 11.27 0.78 -3.28
N VAL A 29 11.89 1.91 -2.93
CA VAL A 29 13.21 2.32 -3.40
C VAL A 29 14.12 2.55 -2.20
N LYS A 30 15.42 2.26 -2.36
CA LYS A 30 16.42 2.56 -1.33
C LYS A 30 16.59 4.07 -1.16
N CYS A 31 16.60 4.54 0.08
CA CYS A 31 16.90 5.93 0.40
C CYS A 31 18.41 6.20 0.28
N SER A 32 18.79 7.30 -0.38
CA SER A 32 20.19 7.73 -0.55
C SER A 32 20.92 8.02 0.77
N ASN A 33 20.20 8.47 1.80
CA ASN A 33 20.83 8.97 3.04
C ASN A 33 20.91 7.93 4.16
N CYS A 34 19.99 6.96 4.21
CA CYS A 34 19.92 5.98 5.30
C CYS A 34 19.82 4.53 4.80
N SER A 35 19.90 4.30 3.48
CA SER A 35 19.82 2.99 2.82
C SER A 35 18.56 2.17 3.10
N GLN A 36 17.56 2.72 3.77
CA GLN A 36 16.30 2.05 4.06
C GLN A 36 15.30 2.16 2.92
N LEU A 37 14.41 1.18 2.83
CA LEU A 37 13.32 1.17 1.86
C LEU A 37 12.30 2.26 2.18
N LYS A 38 11.95 3.04 1.16
CA LYS A 38 10.91 4.07 1.21
C LYS A 38 10.02 3.98 -0.02
N PHE A 39 8.82 4.57 0.07
CA PHE A 39 7.96 4.74 -1.10
C PHE A 39 8.60 5.72 -2.10
N THR A 40 8.30 5.51 -3.38
CA THR A 40 8.67 6.43 -4.45
C THR A 40 8.00 7.79 -4.23
N HIS A 41 8.72 8.87 -4.54
CA HIS A 41 8.28 10.27 -4.41
C HIS A 41 7.82 10.73 -3.00
N GLN A 42 7.96 9.89 -1.97
CA GLN A 42 7.68 10.27 -0.59
C GLN A 42 8.95 10.53 0.20
N VAL A 43 8.78 11.24 1.31
CA VAL A 43 9.82 11.51 2.28
C VAL A 43 10.11 10.24 3.06
N CYS A 44 11.39 9.98 3.35
CA CYS A 44 11.73 8.84 4.19
C CYS A 44 11.23 9.06 5.62
N THR A 45 10.43 8.13 6.14
CA THR A 45 9.88 8.20 7.51
C THR A 45 10.93 8.13 8.60
N LYS A 46 12.10 7.54 8.31
CA LYS A 46 13.17 7.38 9.31
C LYS A 46 14.17 8.54 9.34
N CYS A 47 14.54 9.08 8.18
CA CYS A 47 15.54 10.16 8.12
C CYS A 47 14.95 11.53 7.80
N GLY A 48 13.68 11.63 7.38
CA GLY A 48 13.02 12.90 7.08
C GLY A 48 13.52 13.59 5.81
N TYR A 49 14.34 12.92 4.98
CA TYR A 49 14.92 13.50 3.77
C TYR A 49 14.13 13.16 2.51
N TYR A 50 13.99 14.17 1.63
CA TYR A 50 13.51 14.04 0.26
C TYR A 50 14.43 14.85 -0.68
N LYS A 51 14.97 14.21 -1.71
CA LYS A 51 15.90 14.83 -2.68
C LYS A 51 17.03 15.65 -2.03
N GLY A 52 17.62 15.13 -0.96
CA GLY A 52 18.73 15.79 -0.24
C GLY A 52 18.33 16.88 0.74
N VAL A 53 17.08 17.36 0.73
CA VAL A 53 16.60 18.37 1.67
C VAL A 53 15.93 17.72 2.89
N LYS A 54 16.27 18.18 4.10
CA LYS A 54 15.63 17.75 5.34
C LYS A 54 14.25 18.38 5.43
N GLN A 55 13.20 17.57 5.41
CA GLN A 55 11.84 18.05 5.64
C GLN A 55 11.50 17.97 7.12
N GLN A 56 10.82 19.01 7.62
CA GLN A 56 10.36 19.09 9.00
C GLN A 56 9.14 18.18 9.19
N ILE A 57 9.38 16.91 9.51
CA ILE A 57 8.32 15.95 9.81
C ILE A 57 8.47 15.53 11.27
N LYS A 58 7.37 15.55 12.02
CA LYS A 58 7.27 14.91 13.34
C LYS A 58 7.40 13.40 13.12
N ILE A 59 8.57 12.85 13.37
CA ILE A 59 8.83 11.40 13.24
C ILE A 59 7.91 10.70 14.22
N LYS A 60 6.95 9.92 13.72
CA LYS A 60 6.16 9.01 14.56
C LYS A 60 7.00 7.76 14.80
N GLU A 61 7.51 7.62 16.02
CA GLU A 61 8.10 6.38 16.49
C GLU A 61 7.04 5.28 16.41
N SER A 62 7.29 4.25 15.61
CA SER A 62 6.45 3.06 15.60
C SER A 62 6.69 2.32 16.91
N LYS A 63 5.77 2.50 17.88
CA LYS A 63 5.70 1.64 19.07
C LYS A 63 5.49 0.20 18.62
N LYS A 64 6.24 -0.68 19.27
CA LYS A 64 6.41 -2.11 19.02
C LYS A 64 5.10 -2.89 19.14
#